data_AF-K6Q325-F1
#
_entry.id   AF-K6Q325-F1
#
_cell.length_a   1.000
_cell.length_b   1.000
_cell.length_c   1.000
_cell.angle_alpha   90.00
_cell.angle_beta   90.00
_cell.angle_gamma   90.00
#
_symmetry.space_group_name_H-M   'P 1'
#
loop_
_entity.id
_entity.type
_entity.pdbx_description
1 polymer ?
#
loop_
_entity_poly.entity_id
_entity_poly.type
_entity_poly.pdbx_seq_one_letter_code
_entity_poly.pdbx_strand_id
1 'polypeptide(L)'
;MASAPATLVLELALDQETPVTLFRRLAGDGPGFILESLGGGERSGRYSYVGVRPVRELVCTGSGSVIYHRDEPGGTVLDVTPGPADPFAALRRFVPRRPVAPGFRFAGGAVGYLGYDAVRFLERLPGRPPADPLLPVARFMECALLAVLDHRTHRLYLMAPVLDLPGRSEEEARRAARRRLEEALAALEAPLPPRPLLRLDGGAGAQAMVPAGLHSNMAAGDFLAAVRRAQAYIRAGDVFQVVLSRRFEFAWPPAAGAGDGPAAVGPAGAGSAPAPGVPAGDGPAGAGSAPVTGAQARDGRAGGGTPAPGLAGAASAVPEDLDLYRALRVISPSPYMFFLRFDGETTLLGASPELLVRVEGRRALTRPLAGTRPRGRGEEDDRALERELLADPKERAEHTMLVDLGRNDLGRVCRPGTVRVERFMAVERYSHVMHLASDVAGELAEGRDAVDALAACFPAGTLTGAPKVRAMEIIDELEPVARGPYGGAVGYLGYDGDLDMCIAIRTLVLHAGRGFLQVGAGVVAGSQPEGEWAETEAKARSGLRALALAAALGKAPSRLPDEPGSAPAAARVAGGRRGLAAGGPAAGWAPAGGSGPIAEPAAPGPVAGGAAAGPAAAAVVAAEGEGGGPA
;
A
#
# COMPACT_ATOMS: atom_id res chain seq x y z
N MET A 1 -37.87 -12.91 -12.90
CA MET A 1 -37.51 -11.52 -12.53
C MET A 1 -36.03 -11.51 -12.21
N ALA A 2 -35.19 -10.92 -13.05
CA ALA A 2 -33.78 -10.72 -12.71
C ALA A 2 -33.73 -9.68 -11.59
N SER A 3 -33.29 -10.07 -10.38
CA SER A 3 -33.13 -9.11 -9.29
C SER A 3 -32.11 -8.06 -9.72
N ALA A 4 -32.47 -6.78 -9.65
CA ALA A 4 -31.55 -5.69 -9.94
C ALA A 4 -30.25 -5.86 -9.12
N PRO A 5 -29.08 -5.46 -9.66
CA PRO A 5 -27.81 -5.71 -8.98
C PRO A 5 -27.80 -5.05 -7.60
N ALA A 6 -27.33 -5.81 -6.60
CA ALA A 6 -27.16 -5.36 -5.22
C ALA A 6 -26.14 -4.20 -5.09
N THR A 7 -25.47 -3.82 -6.18
CA THR A 7 -24.51 -2.71 -6.24
C THR A 7 -24.89 -1.79 -7.38
N LEU A 8 -25.01 -0.48 -7.09
CA LEU A 8 -25.17 0.54 -8.12
C LEU A 8 -23.80 0.89 -8.69
N VAL A 9 -23.69 0.97 -10.01
CA VAL A 9 -22.43 1.28 -10.71
C VAL A 9 -22.64 2.50 -11.60
N LEU A 10 -21.74 3.46 -11.49
CA LEU A 10 -21.64 4.62 -12.37
C LEU A 10 -20.31 4.58 -13.11
N GLU A 11 -20.34 4.66 -14.43
CA GLU A 11 -19.17 4.65 -15.30
C GLU A 11 -18.82 6.07 -15.76
N LEU A 12 -17.54 6.43 -15.67
CA LEU A 12 -16.96 7.72 -16.03
C LEU A 12 -15.66 7.52 -16.82
N ALA A 13 -15.20 8.56 -17.51
CA ALA A 13 -13.87 8.58 -18.11
C ALA A 13 -12.78 8.69 -17.03
N LEU A 14 -11.65 7.99 -17.22
CA LEU A 14 -10.46 8.11 -16.38
C LEU A 14 -9.42 9.00 -17.09
N ASP A 15 -9.68 10.30 -17.13
CA ASP A 15 -8.86 11.30 -17.81
C ASP A 15 -8.23 12.32 -16.86
N GLN A 16 -8.95 12.71 -15.80
CA GLN A 16 -8.52 13.73 -14.83
C GLN A 16 -8.01 13.15 -13.51
N GLU A 17 -8.18 11.85 -13.30
CA GLU A 17 -8.06 11.24 -11.98
C GLU A 17 -6.96 10.18 -11.88
N THR A 18 -6.33 10.14 -10.70
CA THR A 18 -5.38 9.11 -10.26
C THR A 18 -5.91 8.49 -8.96
N PRO A 19 -5.44 7.30 -8.54
CA PRO A 19 -5.86 6.72 -7.26
C PRO A 19 -5.64 7.66 -6.06
N VAL A 20 -4.54 8.41 -6.07
CA VAL A 20 -4.22 9.39 -5.01
C VAL A 20 -5.16 10.59 -5.03
N THR A 21 -5.48 11.15 -6.20
CA THR A 21 -6.40 12.30 -6.28
C THR A 21 -7.82 11.89 -5.91
N LEU A 22 -8.28 10.72 -6.37
CA LEU A 22 -9.57 10.16 -5.98
C LEU A 22 -9.68 9.98 -4.48
N PHE A 23 -8.67 9.39 -3.84
CA PHE A 23 -8.70 9.21 -2.39
C PHE A 23 -8.76 10.56 -1.66
N ARG A 24 -7.99 11.56 -2.09
CA ARG A 24 -8.07 12.91 -1.49
C ARG A 24 -9.44 13.56 -1.65
N ARG A 25 -10.07 13.42 -2.81
CA ARG A 25 -11.40 13.98 -3.09
C ARG A 25 -12.50 13.30 -2.30
N LEU A 26 -12.45 11.96 -2.25
CA LEU A 26 -13.55 11.14 -1.74
C LEU A 26 -13.44 10.86 -0.23
N ALA A 27 -12.22 10.71 0.30
CA ALA A 27 -11.97 10.45 1.72
C ALA A 27 -11.53 11.70 2.49
N GLY A 28 -10.81 12.64 1.87
CA GLY A 28 -10.15 13.73 2.59
C GLY A 28 -9.17 13.18 3.63
N ASP A 29 -9.42 13.46 4.91
CA ASP A 29 -8.69 12.90 6.05
C ASP A 29 -9.35 11.65 6.68
N GLY A 30 -10.52 11.26 6.18
CA GLY A 30 -11.30 10.12 6.69
C GLY A 30 -10.72 8.75 6.32
N PRO A 31 -11.14 7.68 7.01
CA PRO A 31 -10.64 6.33 6.77
C PRO A 31 -11.03 5.78 5.38
N GLY A 32 -10.25 4.81 4.91
CA GLY A 32 -10.42 4.18 3.61
C GLY A 32 -9.13 3.51 3.14
N PHE A 33 -9.10 3.10 1.87
CA PHE A 33 -7.93 2.46 1.28
C PHE A 33 -7.65 2.89 -0.15
N ILE A 34 -6.38 2.67 -0.55
CA ILE A 34 -5.92 2.61 -1.93
C ILE A 34 -5.21 1.26 -2.11
N LEU A 35 -5.54 0.52 -3.16
CA LEU A 35 -4.79 -0.63 -3.66
C LEU A 35 -4.38 -0.36 -5.10
N GLU A 36 -3.08 -0.37 -5.40
CA GLU A 36 -2.55 -0.24 -6.77
C GLU A 36 -1.58 -1.38 -7.08
N SER A 37 -1.34 -1.62 -8.37
CA SER A 37 -0.34 -2.56 -8.84
C SER A 37 0.54 -1.89 -9.90
N LEU A 38 1.75 -1.47 -9.49
CA LEU A 38 2.60 -0.55 -10.24
C LEU A 38 3.93 -1.16 -10.73
N GLY A 39 4.16 -2.46 -10.49
CA GLY A 39 5.43 -3.14 -10.80
C GLY A 39 5.29 -4.30 -11.77
N GLY A 40 6.25 -4.41 -12.70
CA GLY A 40 6.41 -5.54 -13.63
C GLY A 40 6.33 -5.14 -15.11
N GLY A 41 7.41 -4.59 -15.69
CA GLY A 41 7.58 -4.37 -17.14
C GLY A 41 6.32 -3.99 -17.93
N GLU A 42 6.10 -4.62 -19.08
CA GLU A 42 4.92 -4.44 -19.97
C GLU A 42 3.57 -4.84 -19.33
N ARG A 43 3.53 -5.23 -18.04
CA ARG A 43 2.35 -5.72 -17.32
C ARG A 43 2.10 -4.92 -16.04
N SER A 44 2.08 -3.58 -16.14
CA SER A 44 1.49 -2.75 -15.09
C SER A 44 0.06 -3.23 -14.78
N GLY A 45 -0.34 -3.15 -13.51
CA GLY A 45 -1.63 -3.66 -13.07
C GLY A 45 -2.78 -2.93 -13.75
N ARG A 46 -3.67 -3.70 -14.39
CA ARG A 46 -4.85 -3.15 -15.09
C ARG A 46 -5.74 -2.29 -14.17
N TYR A 47 -5.82 -2.64 -12.90
CA TYR A 47 -6.77 -2.04 -11.96
C TYR A 47 -6.08 -1.36 -10.78
N SER A 48 -6.63 -0.22 -10.37
CA SER A 48 -6.45 0.33 -9.02
C SER A 48 -7.80 0.46 -8.33
N TYR A 49 -7.82 0.33 -7.02
CA TYR A 49 -9.02 0.36 -6.20
C TYR A 49 -8.89 1.44 -5.13
N VAL A 50 -9.92 2.27 -4.97
CA VAL A 50 -10.01 3.28 -3.92
C VAL A 50 -11.32 3.08 -3.18
N GLY A 51 -11.25 2.63 -1.92
CA GLY A 51 -12.42 2.46 -1.06
C GLY A 51 -12.48 3.54 -0.01
N VAL A 52 -13.66 4.13 0.20
CA VAL A 52 -13.84 5.19 1.19
C VAL A 52 -15.12 4.97 1.98
N ARG A 53 -15.26 5.69 3.11
CA ARG A 53 -16.44 5.62 3.99
C ARG A 53 -16.68 4.18 4.47
N PRO A 54 -15.77 3.61 5.28
CA PRO A 54 -15.93 2.27 5.83
C PRO A 54 -17.18 2.22 6.72
N VAL A 55 -18.11 1.33 6.35
CA VAL A 55 -19.38 1.11 7.06
C VAL A 55 -19.28 -0.02 8.07
N ARG A 56 -18.33 -0.93 7.90
CA ARG A 56 -18.05 -1.98 8.88
C ARG A 56 -16.55 -2.17 9.05
N GLU A 57 -16.15 -2.55 10.25
CA GLU A 57 -14.76 -2.87 10.55
C GLU A 57 -14.64 -4.06 11.49
N LEU A 58 -13.83 -5.03 11.10
CA LEU A 58 -13.40 -6.13 11.94
C LEU A 58 -12.08 -5.76 12.61
N VAL A 59 -12.01 -5.92 13.92
CA VAL A 59 -10.79 -5.81 14.71
C VAL A 59 -10.62 -7.08 15.53
N CYS A 60 -9.56 -7.85 15.27
CA CYS A 60 -9.21 -9.03 16.07
C CYS A 60 -7.96 -8.73 16.90
N THR A 61 -8.05 -8.90 18.22
CA THR A 61 -6.94 -8.76 19.15
C THR A 61 -6.61 -10.13 19.76
N GLY A 62 -5.59 -10.20 20.61
CA GLY A 62 -5.31 -11.42 21.37
C GLY A 62 -6.40 -11.81 22.39
N SER A 63 -7.36 -10.92 22.67
CA SER A 63 -8.41 -11.11 23.68
C SER A 63 -9.81 -11.32 23.12
N GLY A 64 -10.01 -11.15 21.80
CA GLY A 64 -11.34 -11.10 21.21
C GLY A 64 -11.34 -10.68 19.75
N SER A 65 -12.52 -10.76 19.13
CA SER A 65 -12.81 -10.01 17.90
C SER A 65 -14.03 -9.14 18.10
N VAL A 66 -13.99 -7.93 17.54
CA VAL A 66 -15.09 -6.97 17.54
C VAL A 66 -15.41 -6.57 16.11
N ILE A 67 -16.70 -6.50 15.77
CA ILE A 67 -17.18 -5.92 14.53
C ILE A 67 -17.92 -4.61 14.85
N TYR A 68 -17.42 -3.51 14.28
CA TYR A 68 -18.05 -2.20 14.33
C TYR A 68 -18.93 -1.98 13.10
N HIS A 69 -20.05 -1.29 13.28
CA HIS A 69 -20.85 -0.68 12.22
C HIS A 69 -20.73 0.83 12.30
N ARG A 70 -20.61 1.50 11.16
CA ARG A 70 -20.42 2.94 11.08
C ARG A 70 -21.47 3.55 10.18
N ASP A 71 -22.47 4.16 10.82
CA ASP A 71 -23.23 5.25 10.21
C ASP A 71 -22.52 6.62 10.47
N GLU A 72 -21.71 6.73 11.54
CA GLU A 72 -20.95 7.93 11.95
C GLU A 72 -19.55 7.56 12.53
N PRO A 73 -18.61 8.52 12.67
CA PRO A 73 -17.32 8.29 13.33
C PRO A 73 -17.48 7.73 14.75
N GLY A 74 -16.70 6.68 15.09
CA GLY A 74 -16.77 6.00 16.38
C GLY A 74 -17.54 4.67 16.37
N GLY A 75 -18.50 4.50 15.45
CA GLY A 75 -19.22 3.25 15.18
C GLY A 75 -20.03 2.63 16.34
N THR A 76 -21.10 1.92 16.02
CA THR A 76 -21.82 1.05 16.96
C THR A 76 -21.18 -0.34 16.96
N VAL A 77 -20.86 -0.89 18.13
CA VAL A 77 -20.39 -2.27 18.27
C VAL A 77 -21.55 -3.23 17.97
N LEU A 78 -21.38 -4.11 16.98
CA LEU A 78 -22.42 -5.08 16.57
C LEU A 78 -22.20 -6.47 17.16
N ASP A 79 -20.97 -6.96 17.10
CA ASP A 79 -20.62 -8.32 17.50
C ASP A 79 -19.32 -8.25 18.30
N VAL A 80 -19.36 -8.83 19.50
CA VAL A 80 -18.21 -9.04 20.35
C VAL A 80 -18.12 -10.53 20.58
N THR A 81 -17.05 -11.13 20.06
CA THR A 81 -16.69 -12.50 20.39
C THR A 81 -15.58 -12.45 21.45
N PRO A 82 -15.88 -12.78 22.72
CA PRO A 82 -14.90 -12.75 23.80
C PRO A 82 -13.94 -13.96 23.70
N GLY A 83 -12.72 -13.80 24.21
CA GLY A 83 -11.69 -14.83 24.16
C GLY A 83 -10.92 -14.84 22.84
N PRO A 84 -9.83 -15.61 22.73
CA PRO A 84 -9.01 -15.64 21.52
C PRO A 84 -9.87 -16.06 20.31
N ALA A 85 -10.22 -15.10 19.46
CA ALA A 85 -11.02 -15.33 18.25
C ALA A 85 -10.10 -15.65 17.08
N ASP A 86 -10.35 -16.76 16.39
CA ASP A 86 -9.63 -17.12 15.17
C ASP A 86 -9.87 -16.03 14.11
N PRO A 87 -8.83 -15.27 13.70
CA PRO A 87 -8.97 -14.17 12.76
C PRO A 87 -9.37 -14.65 11.36
N PHE A 88 -9.07 -15.90 10.98
CA PHE A 88 -9.48 -16.46 9.70
C PHE A 88 -10.98 -16.74 9.68
N ALA A 89 -11.51 -17.40 10.72
CA ALA A 89 -12.96 -17.56 10.90
C ALA A 89 -13.69 -16.21 11.04
N ALA A 90 -13.11 -15.26 11.77
CA ALA A 90 -13.68 -13.93 11.93
C ALA A 90 -13.76 -13.17 10.59
N LEU A 91 -12.71 -13.23 9.76
CA LEU A 91 -12.72 -12.66 8.40
C LEU A 91 -13.79 -13.30 7.52
N ARG A 92 -13.92 -14.64 7.57
CA ARG A 92 -14.95 -15.39 6.84
C ARG A 92 -16.37 -14.95 7.23
N ARG A 93 -16.62 -14.71 8.53
CA ARG A 93 -17.91 -14.19 9.02
C ARG A 93 -18.13 -12.71 8.69
N PHE A 94 -17.06 -11.93 8.64
CA PHE A 94 -17.13 -10.49 8.42
C PHE A 94 -17.63 -10.14 7.01
N VAL A 95 -17.20 -10.87 5.97
CA VAL A 95 -17.60 -10.60 4.57
C VAL A 95 -18.81 -11.43 4.17
N PRO A 96 -20.01 -10.84 4.03
CA PRO A 96 -21.16 -11.57 3.51
C PRO A 96 -20.96 -11.89 2.02
N ARG A 97 -21.43 -13.06 1.58
CA ARG A 97 -21.52 -13.36 0.14
C ARG A 97 -22.61 -12.48 -0.48
N ARG A 98 -22.28 -11.77 -1.57
CA ARG A 98 -23.24 -10.92 -2.29
C ARG A 98 -23.02 -11.03 -3.81
N PRO A 99 -24.09 -10.88 -4.62
CA PRO A 99 -23.92 -10.71 -6.06
C PRO A 99 -23.06 -9.49 -6.36
N VAL A 100 -22.04 -9.67 -7.19
CA VAL A 100 -21.16 -8.60 -7.66
C VAL A 100 -21.42 -8.26 -9.12
N ALA A 101 -21.05 -7.05 -9.52
CA ALA A 101 -21.06 -6.68 -10.94
C ALA A 101 -20.04 -7.57 -11.70
N PRO A 102 -20.44 -8.18 -12.84
CA PRO A 102 -19.53 -9.04 -13.59
C PRO A 102 -18.40 -8.24 -14.24
N GLY A 103 -17.27 -8.90 -14.52
CA GLY A 103 -16.16 -8.33 -15.29
C GLY A 103 -15.14 -7.53 -14.47
N PHE A 104 -15.29 -7.45 -13.15
CA PHE A 104 -14.34 -6.82 -12.24
C PHE A 104 -13.60 -7.89 -11.42
N ARG A 105 -12.29 -7.69 -11.23
CA ARG A 105 -11.50 -8.57 -10.36
C ARG A 105 -11.81 -8.36 -8.87
N PHE A 106 -12.33 -7.18 -8.52
CA PHE A 106 -12.80 -6.84 -7.19
C PHE A 106 -13.90 -5.79 -7.32
N ALA A 107 -15.07 -6.08 -6.75
CA ALA A 107 -16.26 -5.22 -6.79
C ALA A 107 -16.82 -4.92 -5.39
N GLY A 108 -15.94 -5.00 -4.38
CA GLY A 108 -16.28 -4.79 -2.97
C GLY A 108 -16.11 -6.05 -2.12
N GLY A 109 -15.94 -5.84 -0.82
CA GLY A 109 -15.62 -6.88 0.15
C GLY A 109 -14.84 -6.30 1.33
N ALA A 110 -14.13 -7.16 2.06
CA ALA A 110 -13.20 -6.73 3.09
C ALA A 110 -11.84 -6.39 2.50
N VAL A 111 -11.27 -5.27 2.92
CA VAL A 111 -9.89 -4.88 2.65
C VAL A 111 -9.18 -4.63 3.97
N GLY A 112 -7.97 -5.18 4.12
CA GLY A 112 -7.29 -5.12 5.41
C GLY A 112 -6.02 -5.94 5.48
N TYR A 113 -5.65 -6.31 6.72
CA TYR A 113 -4.47 -7.11 6.99
C TYR A 113 -4.72 -8.19 8.06
N LEU A 114 -3.92 -9.26 7.95
CA LEU A 114 -3.65 -10.23 9.00
C LEU A 114 -2.20 -10.06 9.44
N GLY A 115 -1.98 -9.79 10.73
CA GLY A 115 -0.64 -9.78 11.31
C GLY A 115 -0.06 -11.19 11.40
N TYR A 116 1.27 -11.28 11.37
CA TYR A 116 2.04 -12.53 11.45
C TYR A 116 1.61 -13.41 12.63
N ASP A 117 1.33 -12.81 13.78
CA ASP A 117 0.88 -13.52 14.99
C ASP A 117 -0.48 -14.24 14.84
N ALA A 118 -1.22 -14.00 13.76
CA ALA A 118 -2.40 -14.81 13.40
C ALA A 118 -2.04 -16.29 13.20
N VAL A 119 -0.77 -16.62 12.89
CA VAL A 119 -0.30 -18.00 12.77
C VAL A 119 -0.48 -18.81 14.07
N ARG A 120 -0.54 -18.14 15.23
CA ARG A 120 -0.71 -18.82 16.53
C ARG A 120 -2.09 -19.46 16.69
N PHE A 121 -3.04 -19.16 15.79
CA PHE A 121 -4.34 -19.83 15.69
C PHE A 121 -4.30 -21.05 14.77
N LEU A 122 -3.25 -21.20 13.98
CA LEU A 122 -3.03 -22.32 13.06
C LEU A 122 -2.02 -23.33 13.62
N GLU A 123 -0.98 -22.82 14.28
CA GLU A 123 0.17 -23.59 14.76
C GLU A 123 0.46 -23.30 16.24
N ARG A 124 0.93 -24.32 16.96
CA ARG A 124 1.32 -24.17 18.36
C ARG A 124 2.74 -23.62 18.48
N LEU A 125 2.87 -22.36 18.88
CA LEU A 125 4.17 -21.69 19.11
C LEU A 125 4.34 -21.34 20.61
N PRO A 126 5.23 -22.04 21.34
CA PRO A 126 5.32 -21.93 22.81
C PRO A 126 6.05 -20.67 23.30
N GLY A 127 7.05 -20.18 22.56
CA GLY A 127 7.70 -18.91 22.86
C GLY A 127 6.84 -17.78 22.33
N ARG A 128 6.33 -16.89 23.17
CA ARG A 128 5.65 -15.68 22.68
C ARG A 128 6.51 -14.48 23.06
N PRO A 129 7.14 -13.78 22.09
CA PRO A 129 7.76 -12.50 22.39
C PRO A 129 6.67 -11.52 22.88
N PRO A 130 7.02 -10.49 23.66
CA PRO A 130 6.07 -9.49 24.13
C PRO A 130 5.19 -9.01 22.98
N ALA A 131 3.87 -9.09 23.18
CA ALA A 131 2.91 -8.61 22.19
C ALA A 131 3.13 -7.12 21.96
N ASP A 132 3.07 -6.68 20.71
CA ASP A 132 2.98 -5.26 20.44
C ASP A 132 1.58 -4.79 20.88
N PRO A 133 1.48 -3.95 21.94
CA PRO A 133 0.17 -3.58 22.47
C PRO A 133 -0.61 -2.66 21.51
N LEU A 134 0.03 -2.17 20.45
CA LEU A 134 -0.51 -1.12 19.61
C LEU A 134 -1.31 -1.63 18.42
N LEU A 135 -1.09 -2.88 17.98
CA LEU A 135 -1.60 -3.35 16.69
C LEU A 135 -2.46 -4.62 16.86
N PRO A 136 -3.72 -4.60 16.40
CA PRO A 136 -4.55 -5.79 16.32
C PRO A 136 -3.89 -6.91 15.49
N VAL A 137 -4.23 -8.16 15.81
CA VAL A 137 -3.81 -9.36 15.06
C VAL A 137 -4.45 -9.39 13.67
N ALA A 138 -5.64 -8.82 13.51
CA ALA A 138 -6.27 -8.64 12.21
C ALA A 138 -7.12 -7.38 12.20
N ARG A 139 -7.16 -6.69 11.06
CA ARG A 139 -8.01 -5.51 10.88
C ARG A 139 -8.49 -5.38 9.44
N PHE A 140 -9.80 -5.35 9.24
CA PHE A 140 -10.43 -5.29 7.91
C PHE A 140 -11.58 -4.29 7.89
N MET A 141 -11.74 -3.57 6.78
CA MET A 141 -12.84 -2.64 6.56
C MET A 141 -13.69 -3.04 5.34
N GLU A 142 -14.99 -2.75 5.41
CA GLU A 142 -15.92 -2.82 4.28
C GLU A 142 -16.36 -1.38 3.95
N CYS A 143 -16.12 -0.92 2.72
CA CYS A 143 -16.40 0.46 2.30
C CYS A 143 -17.77 0.61 1.63
N ALA A 144 -18.47 1.71 1.93
CA ALA A 144 -19.72 2.07 1.27
C ALA A 144 -19.53 2.63 -0.15
N LEU A 145 -18.33 3.00 -0.54
CA LEU A 145 -18.03 3.46 -1.89
C LEU A 145 -16.69 2.88 -2.33
N LEU A 146 -16.69 2.27 -3.51
CA LEU A 146 -15.49 1.74 -4.17
C LEU A 146 -15.36 2.40 -5.54
N ALA A 147 -14.23 3.03 -5.80
CA ALA A 147 -13.82 3.45 -7.13
C ALA A 147 -12.86 2.41 -7.73
N VAL A 148 -13.17 1.92 -8.93
CA VAL A 148 -12.34 1.00 -9.71
C VAL A 148 -11.81 1.74 -10.93
N LEU A 149 -10.49 1.87 -11.02
CA LEU A 149 -9.80 2.49 -12.14
C LEU A 149 -9.32 1.38 -13.07
N ASP A 150 -9.85 1.30 -14.29
CA ASP A 150 -9.34 0.40 -15.34
C ASP A 150 -8.40 1.20 -16.25
N HIS A 151 -7.10 1.10 -15.97
CA HIS A 151 -6.05 1.82 -16.69
C HIS A 151 -5.91 1.39 -18.14
N ARG A 152 -6.37 0.17 -18.48
CA ARG A 152 -6.30 -0.35 -19.85
C ARG A 152 -7.40 0.20 -20.72
N THR A 153 -8.60 0.37 -20.17
CA THR A 153 -9.75 0.91 -20.93
C THR A 153 -9.98 2.39 -20.69
N HIS A 154 -9.16 3.04 -19.86
CA HIS A 154 -9.33 4.44 -19.44
C HIS A 154 -10.72 4.74 -18.86
N ARG A 155 -11.22 3.82 -18.01
CA ARG A 155 -12.54 3.93 -17.39
C ARG A 155 -12.45 3.98 -15.87
N LEU A 156 -13.29 4.80 -15.26
CA LEU A 156 -13.50 4.91 -13.82
C LEU A 156 -14.90 4.39 -13.49
N TYR A 157 -15.01 3.45 -12.56
CA TYR A 157 -16.29 2.94 -12.09
C TYR A 157 -16.49 3.28 -10.62
N LEU A 158 -17.53 4.03 -10.29
CA LEU A 158 -17.96 4.27 -8.92
C LEU A 158 -19.03 3.24 -8.55
N MET A 159 -18.75 2.45 -7.52
CA MET A 159 -19.59 1.35 -7.06
C MET A 159 -20.10 1.62 -5.65
N ALA A 160 -21.42 1.65 -5.50
CA ALA A 160 -22.10 1.83 -4.22
C ALA A 160 -22.94 0.58 -3.91
N PRO A 161 -22.47 -0.34 -3.03
CA PRO A 161 -23.27 -1.49 -2.62
C PRO A 161 -24.53 -1.03 -1.90
N VAL A 162 -25.66 -1.67 -2.19
CA VAL A 162 -26.92 -1.56 -1.45
C VAL A 162 -26.75 -2.38 -0.17
N LEU A 163 -26.54 -1.68 0.93
CA LEU A 163 -26.25 -2.30 2.22
C LEU A 163 -27.57 -2.70 2.89
N ASP A 164 -27.69 -3.99 3.22
CA ASP A 164 -28.79 -4.53 4.01
C ASP A 164 -28.54 -4.23 5.50
N LEU A 165 -29.08 -3.10 5.96
CA LEU A 165 -28.92 -2.62 7.33
C LEU A 165 -30.21 -2.87 8.12
N PRO A 166 -30.13 -3.34 9.38
CA PRO A 166 -31.31 -3.59 10.21
C PRO A 166 -32.24 -2.37 10.27
N GLY A 167 -33.54 -2.59 10.04
CA GLY A 167 -34.56 -1.55 10.13
C GLY A 167 -34.68 -0.62 8.93
N ARG A 168 -33.94 -0.85 7.82
CA ARG A 168 -34.13 -0.12 6.55
C ARG A 168 -34.83 -0.99 5.52
N SER A 169 -35.80 -0.41 4.81
CA SER A 169 -36.38 -1.04 3.63
C SER A 169 -35.37 -1.07 2.46
N GLU A 170 -35.57 -2.00 1.52
CA GLU A 170 -34.73 -2.09 0.31
C GLU A 170 -34.70 -0.76 -0.48
N GLU A 171 -35.85 -0.07 -0.54
CA GLU A 171 -35.97 1.21 -1.24
C GLU A 171 -35.14 2.31 -0.56
N GLU A 172 -35.14 2.36 0.78
CA GLU A 172 -34.29 3.28 1.55
C GLU A 172 -32.81 2.98 1.37
N ALA A 173 -32.43 1.70 1.38
CA ALA A 173 -31.06 1.28 1.15
C ALA A 173 -30.57 1.65 -0.26
N ARG A 174 -31.42 1.46 -1.29
CA ARG A 174 -31.15 1.87 -2.67
C ARG A 174 -31.05 3.39 -2.81
N ARG A 175 -31.95 4.16 -2.17
CA ARG A 175 -31.85 5.63 -2.13
C ARG A 175 -30.54 6.09 -1.47
N ALA A 176 -30.11 5.44 -0.39
CA ALA A 176 -28.84 5.73 0.26
C ALA A 176 -27.62 5.39 -0.63
N ALA A 177 -27.69 4.31 -1.41
CA ALA A 177 -26.67 3.99 -2.42
C ALA A 177 -26.57 5.05 -3.51
N ARG A 178 -27.71 5.51 -4.01
CA ARG A 178 -27.75 6.57 -5.02
C ARG A 178 -27.17 7.89 -4.50
N ARG A 179 -27.54 8.31 -3.29
CA ARG A 179 -26.99 9.53 -2.67
C ARG A 179 -25.47 9.48 -2.55
N ARG A 180 -24.90 8.33 -2.17
CA ARG A 180 -23.43 8.16 -2.11
C ARG A 180 -22.75 8.40 -3.46
N LEU A 181 -23.36 7.96 -4.57
CA LEU A 181 -22.84 8.21 -5.92
C LEU A 181 -22.96 9.69 -6.30
N GLU A 182 -24.08 10.33 -5.97
CA GLU A 182 -24.32 11.77 -6.22
C GLU A 182 -23.31 12.63 -5.43
N GLU A 183 -23.05 12.31 -4.17
CA GLU A 183 -22.02 12.96 -3.34
C GLU A 183 -20.61 12.73 -3.90
N ALA A 184 -20.33 11.52 -4.40
CA ALA A 184 -19.03 11.22 -5.00
C ALA A 184 -18.80 12.05 -6.26
N LEU A 185 -19.81 12.15 -7.14
CA LEU A 185 -19.77 13.01 -8.32
C LEU A 185 -19.49 14.47 -7.96
N ALA A 186 -20.22 15.02 -6.99
CA ALA A 186 -20.01 16.40 -6.53
C ALA A 186 -18.58 16.62 -6.01
N ALA A 187 -18.00 15.63 -5.30
CA ALA A 187 -16.63 15.70 -4.82
C ALA A 187 -15.57 15.60 -5.95
N LEU A 188 -15.88 14.89 -7.04
CA LEU A 188 -15.01 14.84 -8.22
C LEU A 188 -14.99 16.18 -8.97
N GLU A 189 -16.13 16.85 -9.06
CA GLU A 189 -16.27 18.16 -9.73
C GLU A 189 -15.72 19.34 -8.91
N ALA A 190 -15.60 19.18 -7.58
CA ALA A 190 -15.08 20.23 -6.72
C ALA A 190 -13.58 20.52 -6.98
N PRO A 191 -13.07 21.73 -6.73
CA PRO A 191 -11.63 22.00 -6.81
C PRO A 191 -10.87 21.29 -5.66
N LEU A 192 -9.72 20.68 -5.97
CA LEU A 192 -8.89 20.04 -4.95
C LEU A 192 -7.99 21.09 -4.26
N PRO A 193 -7.92 21.13 -2.92
CA PRO A 193 -7.03 22.05 -2.21
C PRO A 193 -5.56 21.86 -2.63
N PRO A 194 -4.82 22.95 -2.89
CA PRO A 194 -3.42 22.88 -3.30
C PRO A 194 -2.58 22.24 -2.19
N ARG A 195 -1.62 21.41 -2.59
CA ARG A 195 -0.68 20.73 -1.69
C ARG A 195 0.72 20.84 -2.27
N PRO A 196 1.77 21.03 -1.45
CA PRO A 196 3.13 21.08 -1.98
C PRO A 196 3.49 19.82 -2.78
N LEU A 197 4.34 20.00 -3.78
CA LEU A 197 4.83 18.91 -4.62
C LEU A 197 5.94 18.14 -3.91
N LEU A 198 6.01 16.83 -4.15
CA LEU A 198 7.16 16.01 -3.75
C LEU A 198 8.32 16.31 -4.70
N ARG A 199 9.39 16.93 -4.19
CA ARG A 199 10.58 17.24 -4.98
C ARG A 199 11.60 16.12 -4.90
N LEU A 200 11.87 15.45 -6.02
CA LEU A 200 12.87 14.38 -6.09
C LEU A 200 14.31 14.91 -6.14
N ASP A 201 14.48 16.16 -6.61
CA ASP A 201 15.77 16.83 -6.81
C ASP A 201 16.29 17.54 -5.57
N GLY A 202 15.65 17.34 -4.41
CA GLY A 202 16.21 17.80 -3.15
C GLY A 202 17.59 17.15 -3.01
N GLY A 203 18.67 17.93 -3.20
CA GLY A 203 20.05 17.45 -3.13
C GLY A 203 20.39 16.86 -1.77
N ALA A 204 21.68 16.87 -1.39
CA ALA A 204 22.16 16.29 -0.12
C ALA A 204 21.32 16.63 1.13
N GLY A 205 20.56 17.74 1.15
CA GLY A 205 19.62 18.12 2.21
C GLY A 205 18.36 17.25 2.37
N ALA A 206 17.80 16.64 1.31
CA ALA A 206 16.67 15.70 1.46
C ALA A 206 17.12 14.30 1.88
N GLN A 207 18.38 13.94 1.61
CA GLN A 207 19.00 12.70 2.08
C GLN A 207 19.40 12.76 3.57
N ALA A 208 19.47 13.96 4.16
CA ALA A 208 19.94 14.18 5.52
C ALA A 208 18.83 14.29 6.58
N MET A 209 17.55 14.38 6.20
CA MET A 209 16.48 14.52 7.19
C MET A 209 16.00 13.15 7.66
N VAL A 210 16.72 12.63 8.64
CA VAL A 210 16.29 11.49 9.45
C VAL A 210 15.16 11.98 10.36
N PRO A 211 13.97 11.35 10.35
CA PRO A 211 12.91 11.71 11.29
C PRO A 211 13.40 11.60 12.72
N ALA A 212 12.92 12.51 13.58
CA ALA A 212 13.23 12.48 14.98
C ALA A 212 12.90 11.11 15.60
N GLY A 213 13.82 10.61 16.42
CA GLY A 213 13.64 9.34 17.13
C GLY A 213 13.82 8.08 16.28
N LEU A 214 14.32 8.16 15.03
CA LEU A 214 14.64 6.97 14.25
C LEU A 214 15.70 6.11 14.97
N HIS A 215 15.31 4.92 15.41
CA HIS A 215 16.23 3.94 16.00
C HIS A 215 15.79 2.52 15.65
N SER A 216 16.70 1.55 15.79
CA SER A 216 16.36 0.12 15.64
C SER A 216 16.17 -0.52 17.02
N ASN A 217 15.21 -1.44 17.13
CA ASN A 217 14.97 -2.21 18.35
C ASN A 217 16.07 -3.26 18.64
N MET A 218 17.01 -3.48 17.72
CA MET A 218 18.14 -4.38 17.88
C MET A 218 19.44 -3.64 17.54
N ALA A 219 20.43 -3.74 18.41
CA ALA A 219 21.79 -3.31 18.08
C ALA A 219 22.41 -4.25 17.03
N ALA A 220 23.41 -3.75 16.29
CA ALA A 220 24.12 -4.56 15.29
C ALA A 220 24.72 -5.85 15.90
N GLY A 221 25.35 -5.74 17.08
CA GLY A 221 25.92 -6.89 17.78
C GLY A 221 24.89 -7.97 18.10
N ASP A 222 23.69 -7.58 18.54
CA ASP A 222 22.61 -8.52 18.90
C ASP A 222 22.07 -9.23 17.66
N PHE A 223 21.89 -8.52 16.54
CA PHE A 223 21.45 -9.14 15.29
C PHE A 223 22.50 -10.12 14.75
N LEU A 224 23.78 -9.74 14.73
CA LEU A 224 24.87 -10.63 14.33
C LEU A 224 24.95 -11.88 15.22
N ALA A 225 24.74 -11.73 16.53
CA ALA A 225 24.67 -12.85 17.45
C ALA A 225 23.47 -13.76 17.17
N ALA A 226 22.29 -13.19 16.89
CA ALA A 226 21.10 -13.94 16.49
C ALA A 226 21.33 -14.73 15.18
N VAL A 227 21.99 -14.14 14.17
CA VAL A 227 22.36 -14.86 12.95
C VAL A 227 23.27 -16.05 13.25
N ARG A 228 24.30 -15.89 14.09
CA ARG A 228 25.19 -16.99 14.48
C ARG A 228 24.46 -18.11 15.23
N ARG A 229 23.48 -17.75 16.08
CA ARG A 229 22.61 -18.72 16.77
C ARG A 229 21.69 -19.46 15.81
N ALA A 230 21.05 -18.76 14.88
CA ALA A 230 20.28 -19.37 13.79
C ALA A 230 21.12 -20.37 12.99
N GLN A 231 22.37 -20.03 12.66
CA GLN A 231 23.29 -20.97 12.00
C GLN A 231 23.65 -22.18 12.85
N ALA A 232 23.67 -22.06 14.18
CA ALA A 232 23.87 -23.20 15.06
C ALA A 232 22.69 -24.19 14.96
N TYR A 233 21.45 -23.70 14.96
CA TYR A 233 20.26 -24.51 14.70
C TYR A 233 20.30 -25.18 13.32
N ILE A 234 20.73 -24.44 12.29
CA ILE A 234 20.87 -25.00 10.93
C ILE A 234 21.90 -26.14 10.89
N ARG A 235 23.07 -25.94 11.50
CA ARG A 235 24.12 -26.97 11.57
C ARG A 235 23.70 -28.19 12.40
N ALA A 236 22.84 -28.01 13.39
CA ALA A 236 22.26 -29.09 14.17
C ALA A 236 21.18 -29.88 13.39
N GLY A 237 20.72 -29.36 12.25
CA GLY A 237 19.69 -29.99 11.41
C GLY A 237 18.26 -29.66 11.84
N ASP A 238 18.05 -28.66 12.70
CA ASP A 238 16.71 -28.21 13.10
C ASP A 238 15.93 -27.61 11.93
N VAL A 239 16.61 -26.80 11.12
CA VAL A 239 16.05 -26.06 9.97
C VAL A 239 17.09 -25.94 8.86
N PHE A 240 16.63 -25.80 7.62
CA PHE A 240 17.46 -25.43 6.47
C PHE A 240 17.68 -23.92 6.39
N GLN A 241 16.67 -23.16 6.78
CA GLN A 241 16.64 -21.70 6.71
C GLN A 241 15.74 -21.13 7.81
N VAL A 242 16.10 -19.95 8.32
CA VAL A 242 15.25 -19.11 9.17
C VAL A 242 15.39 -17.64 8.76
N VAL A 243 14.31 -16.89 8.78
CA VAL A 243 14.27 -15.49 8.36
C VAL A 243 14.14 -14.62 9.59
N LEU A 244 15.22 -13.94 9.98
CA LEU A 244 15.26 -13.05 11.13
C LEU A 244 14.98 -11.61 10.71
N SER A 245 14.42 -10.82 11.62
CA SER A 245 14.04 -9.44 11.35
C SER A 245 14.38 -8.50 12.51
N ARG A 246 14.41 -7.22 12.18
CA ARG A 246 14.55 -6.11 13.13
C ARG A 246 13.64 -4.96 12.70
N ARG A 247 13.24 -4.14 13.67
CA ARG A 247 12.29 -3.05 13.51
C ARG A 247 12.96 -1.70 13.72
N PHE A 248 12.70 -0.78 12.82
CA PHE A 248 12.98 0.64 12.98
C PHE A 248 11.73 1.33 13.52
N GLU A 249 11.90 2.21 14.50
CA GLU A 249 10.84 3.02 15.09
C GLU A 249 11.18 4.50 14.95
N PHE A 250 10.17 5.35 14.74
CA PHE A 250 10.33 6.80 14.55
C PHE A 250 9.07 7.56 14.96
N ALA A 251 9.16 8.88 15.15
CA ALA A 251 7.98 9.73 15.36
C ALA A 251 7.35 10.15 14.02
N TRP A 252 6.01 10.10 13.93
CA TRP A 252 5.28 10.52 12.73
C TRP A 252 3.87 11.06 13.06
N PRO A 253 3.48 12.25 12.56
CA PRO A 253 4.26 13.14 11.70
C PRO A 253 5.45 13.77 12.44
N PRO A 254 6.48 14.25 11.73
CA PRO A 254 7.62 14.92 12.36
C PRO A 254 7.15 16.20 13.08
N ALA A 255 7.64 16.43 14.30
CA ALA A 255 7.30 17.63 15.07
C ALA A 255 7.63 18.92 14.31
N ALA A 256 6.70 19.87 14.31
CA ALA A 256 6.92 21.19 13.71
C ALA A 256 8.03 21.92 14.49
N GLY A 257 9.21 22.06 13.89
CA GLY A 257 10.36 22.79 14.48
C GLY A 257 11.51 21.93 15.02
N ALA A 258 11.47 20.60 14.92
CA ALA A 258 12.61 19.75 15.28
C ALA A 258 13.48 19.44 14.04
N GLY A 259 14.62 20.13 13.90
CA GLY A 259 15.74 19.65 13.07
C GLY A 259 16.41 20.66 12.14
N ASP A 260 16.96 21.76 12.67
CA ASP A 260 18.10 22.43 12.05
C ASP A 260 19.39 21.87 12.69
N GLY A 261 19.80 20.69 12.26
CA GLY A 261 21.08 20.10 12.68
C GLY A 261 21.27 18.67 12.18
N PRO A 262 22.42 18.32 11.58
CA PRO A 262 22.73 16.94 11.25
C PRO A 262 22.98 16.16 12.56
N ALA A 263 22.11 15.20 12.87
CA ALA A 263 22.36 14.26 13.97
C ALA A 263 23.51 13.33 13.57
N ALA A 264 24.64 13.43 14.26
CA ALA A 264 25.79 12.56 14.07
C ALA A 264 25.45 11.12 14.50
N VAL A 265 25.68 10.16 13.60
CA VAL A 265 25.72 8.74 13.93
C VAL A 265 27.01 8.49 14.69
N GLY A 266 26.93 8.26 16.01
CA GLY A 266 28.03 7.86 16.88
C GLY A 266 27.66 6.61 17.70
N PRO A 267 28.64 5.80 18.13
CA PRO A 267 28.38 4.47 18.69
C PRO A 267 27.69 4.57 20.06
N ALA A 268 26.74 3.66 20.28
CA ALA A 268 25.94 3.55 21.48
C ALA A 268 26.81 3.33 22.74
N GLY A 269 26.71 4.25 23.70
CA GLY A 269 27.21 4.05 25.05
C GLY A 269 26.25 3.19 25.86
N ALA A 270 26.79 2.16 26.53
CA ALA A 270 26.06 1.30 27.44
C ALA A 270 25.45 2.09 28.61
N GLY A 271 24.12 2.03 28.75
CA GLY A 271 23.38 2.60 29.86
C GLY A 271 22.28 1.64 30.30
N SER A 272 22.45 1.05 31.48
CA SER A 272 21.57 0.09 32.13
C SER A 272 20.17 0.65 32.40
N ALA A 273 19.13 -0.11 32.05
CA ALA A 273 17.75 0.13 32.48
C ALA A 273 17.55 -0.25 33.96
N PRO A 274 16.77 0.50 34.75
CA PRO A 274 16.19 0.00 35.99
C PRO A 274 14.78 -0.57 35.75
N ALA A 275 14.50 -1.68 36.43
CA ALA A 275 13.27 -2.47 36.41
C ALA A 275 12.05 -1.75 37.04
N PRO A 276 10.80 -2.17 36.73
CA PRO A 276 9.61 -1.56 37.32
C PRO A 276 9.25 -2.22 38.66
N GLY A 277 8.97 -1.38 39.67
CA GLY A 277 8.39 -1.79 40.94
C GLY A 277 6.94 -1.35 41.06
N VAL A 278 6.07 -2.28 41.48
CA VAL A 278 4.70 -2.04 41.95
C VAL A 278 4.74 -1.83 43.47
N PRO A 279 3.88 -0.97 44.05
CA PRO A 279 2.84 -1.51 44.94
C PRO A 279 1.47 -0.81 44.80
N ALA A 280 0.46 -1.56 45.21
CA ALA A 280 -0.95 -1.20 45.32
C ALA A 280 -1.26 -0.30 46.54
N GLY A 281 -2.42 0.38 46.50
CA GLY A 281 -3.05 1.04 47.64
C GLY A 281 -4.41 1.67 47.30
N ASP A 282 -5.47 1.15 47.93
CA ASP A 282 -6.89 1.51 47.80
C ASP A 282 -7.29 2.87 48.41
N GLY A 283 -8.38 3.46 47.90
CA GLY A 283 -9.35 4.27 48.67
C GLY A 283 -9.59 5.73 48.25
N PRO A 284 -10.78 6.31 48.50
CA PRO A 284 -11.64 6.78 47.39
C PRO A 284 -12.13 8.25 47.43
N ALA A 285 -12.81 8.61 46.34
CA ALA A 285 -13.88 9.62 46.18
C ALA A 285 -13.54 11.12 46.09
N GLY A 286 -14.10 11.77 45.06
CA GLY A 286 -14.14 13.22 44.92
C GLY A 286 -14.72 13.66 43.57
N ALA A 287 -16.05 13.75 43.49
CA ALA A 287 -16.79 14.30 42.36
C ALA A 287 -16.52 15.80 42.17
N GLY A 288 -16.54 16.27 40.92
CA GLY A 288 -16.38 17.69 40.60
C GLY A 288 -16.62 18.01 39.12
N SER A 289 -17.87 17.91 38.70
CA SER A 289 -18.37 18.46 37.43
C SER A 289 -18.69 19.95 37.58
N ALA A 290 -18.25 20.80 36.65
CA ALA A 290 -18.96 22.03 36.31
C ALA A 290 -18.61 22.52 34.88
N PRO A 291 -19.56 23.17 34.17
CA PRO A 291 -19.51 23.40 32.73
C PRO A 291 -19.06 24.83 32.38
N VAL A 292 -18.66 25.06 31.12
CA VAL A 292 -18.58 26.43 30.59
C VAL A 292 -19.41 26.54 29.31
N THR A 293 -20.47 27.32 29.47
CA THR A 293 -21.40 27.90 28.51
C THR A 293 -20.78 29.00 27.64
N GLY A 294 -21.39 29.25 26.48
CA GLY A 294 -21.67 30.64 26.07
C GLY A 294 -21.01 31.11 24.78
N ALA A 295 -21.81 31.08 23.71
CA ALA A 295 -21.60 31.86 22.49
C ALA A 295 -21.67 33.37 22.76
N GLN A 296 -20.84 34.16 22.07
CA GLN A 296 -21.16 35.56 21.74
C GLN A 296 -20.68 35.90 20.32
N ALA A 297 -21.67 36.22 19.49
CA ALA A 297 -21.52 36.88 18.21
C ALA A 297 -21.03 38.32 18.38
N ARG A 298 -20.20 38.80 17.45
CA ARG A 298 -19.99 40.24 17.22
C ARG A 298 -20.06 40.52 15.73
N ASP A 299 -21.11 41.24 15.36
CA ASP A 299 -21.24 41.96 14.10
C ASP A 299 -20.24 43.12 14.01
N GLY A 300 -19.67 43.31 12.83
CA GLY A 300 -18.87 44.47 12.47
C GLY A 300 -18.77 44.57 10.95
N ARG A 301 -19.62 45.41 10.34
CA ARG A 301 -19.61 45.70 8.91
C ARG A 301 -18.58 46.77 8.54
N ALA A 302 -17.94 46.50 7.39
CA ALA A 302 -17.51 47.40 6.32
C ALA A 302 -16.21 48.23 6.45
N GLY A 303 -15.29 47.95 5.51
CA GLY A 303 -14.19 48.82 5.07
C GLY A 303 -13.46 48.17 3.89
N GLY A 304 -13.66 48.69 2.68
CA GLY A 304 -13.25 48.08 1.41
C GLY A 304 -11.75 48.16 1.07
N GLY A 305 -11.36 47.28 0.16
CA GLY A 305 -10.05 47.23 -0.49
C GLY A 305 -9.66 45.80 -0.79
N THR A 306 -10.08 45.27 -1.94
CA THR A 306 -9.62 43.96 -2.44
C THR A 306 -8.13 44.08 -2.79
N PRO A 307 -7.20 43.41 -2.07
CA PRO A 307 -5.85 43.30 -2.57
C PRO A 307 -5.88 42.28 -3.72
N ALA A 308 -5.12 42.56 -4.78
CA ALA A 308 -4.79 41.56 -5.80
C ALA A 308 -4.33 40.26 -5.11
N PRO A 309 -4.58 39.06 -5.69
CA PRO A 309 -4.16 37.81 -5.10
C PRO A 309 -2.63 37.76 -5.11
N GLY A 310 -2.03 38.25 -4.02
CA GLY A 310 -0.65 37.95 -3.70
C GLY A 310 -0.53 36.44 -3.60
N LEU A 311 0.51 35.89 -4.21
CA LEU A 311 0.96 34.51 -4.02
C LEU A 311 1.02 34.26 -2.51
N ALA A 312 -0.04 33.66 -1.96
CA ALA A 312 -0.07 33.23 -0.58
C ALA A 312 1.15 32.33 -0.41
N GLY A 313 2.10 32.77 0.43
CA GLY A 313 3.28 31.99 0.75
C GLY A 313 2.84 30.59 1.11
N ALA A 314 3.47 29.58 0.51
CA ALA A 314 3.20 28.18 0.80
C ALA A 314 3.35 28.00 2.32
N ALA A 315 2.23 27.96 3.03
CA ALA A 315 2.23 27.62 4.44
C ALA A 315 2.92 26.25 4.55
N SER A 316 3.87 26.13 5.47
CA SER A 316 4.57 24.86 5.75
C SER A 316 3.53 23.80 6.10
N ALA A 317 3.12 23.02 5.11
CA ALA A 317 2.14 21.95 5.30
C ALA A 317 2.79 20.86 6.15
N VAL A 318 2.16 20.49 7.26
CA VAL A 318 2.55 19.31 8.04
C VAL A 318 2.41 18.08 7.13
N PRO A 319 3.44 17.23 7.01
CA PRO A 319 3.35 16.01 6.22
C PRO A 319 2.21 15.10 6.71
N GLU A 320 1.40 14.58 5.79
CA GLU A 320 0.36 13.59 6.09
C GLU A 320 0.81 12.17 5.69
N ASP A 321 0.14 11.15 6.23
CA ASP A 321 0.37 9.75 5.90
C ASP A 321 0.27 9.46 4.40
N LEU A 322 -0.65 10.14 3.70
CA LEU A 322 -0.79 10.00 2.25
C LEU A 322 0.43 10.54 1.48
N ASP A 323 1.15 11.52 2.02
CA ASP A 323 2.40 11.99 1.42
C ASP A 323 3.50 10.95 1.53
N LEU A 324 3.53 10.20 2.63
CA LEU A 324 4.45 9.08 2.79
C LEU A 324 4.14 7.94 1.80
N TYR A 325 2.86 7.63 1.59
CA TYR A 325 2.44 6.72 0.53
C TYR A 325 2.87 7.21 -0.86
N ARG A 326 2.63 8.48 -1.19
CA ARG A 326 3.05 9.09 -2.46
C ARG A 326 4.57 9.01 -2.65
N ALA A 327 5.34 9.27 -1.61
CA ALA A 327 6.80 9.15 -1.65
C ALA A 327 7.23 7.69 -1.90
N LEU A 328 6.63 6.72 -1.18
CA LEU A 328 6.91 5.31 -1.37
C LEU A 328 6.56 4.82 -2.78
N ARG A 329 5.42 5.26 -3.31
CA ARG A 329 4.94 4.98 -4.67
C ARG A 329 5.94 5.39 -5.75
N VAL A 330 6.67 6.49 -5.54
CA VAL A 330 7.70 6.96 -6.48
C VAL A 330 9.03 6.22 -6.28
N ILE A 331 9.43 5.99 -5.02
CA ILE A 331 10.74 5.39 -4.69
C ILE A 331 10.77 3.88 -4.94
N SER A 332 9.66 3.17 -4.75
CA SER A 332 9.62 1.70 -4.83
C SER A 332 8.29 1.20 -5.41
N PRO A 333 7.97 1.51 -6.68
CA PRO A 333 6.76 0.98 -7.31
C PRO A 333 6.82 -0.55 -7.35
N SER A 334 5.76 -1.20 -6.87
CA SER A 334 5.69 -2.66 -6.70
C SER A 334 4.35 -3.23 -7.19
N PRO A 335 4.26 -4.53 -7.48
CA PRO A 335 3.01 -5.18 -7.89
C PRO A 335 1.87 -5.05 -6.87
N TYR A 336 2.20 -4.83 -5.60
CA TYR A 336 1.23 -4.58 -4.54
C TYR A 336 1.57 -3.31 -3.77
N MET A 337 0.94 -2.20 -4.16
CA MET A 337 0.97 -0.95 -3.41
C MET A 337 -0.32 -0.85 -2.61
N PHE A 338 -0.22 -0.51 -1.33
CA PHE A 338 -1.40 -0.32 -0.50
C PHE A 338 -1.25 0.87 0.45
N PHE A 339 -2.38 1.52 0.72
CA PHE A 339 -2.58 2.53 1.75
C PHE A 339 -3.89 2.19 2.44
N LEU A 340 -3.86 1.85 3.72
CA LEU A 340 -5.01 1.47 4.53
C LEU A 340 -5.07 2.42 5.72
N ARG A 341 -5.95 3.42 5.69
CA ARG A 341 -6.19 4.32 6.81
C ARG A 341 -7.43 3.86 7.57
N PHE A 342 -7.21 3.33 8.76
CA PHE A 342 -8.27 2.90 9.65
C PHE A 342 -8.63 4.02 10.64
N ASP A 343 -9.78 3.90 11.31
CA ASP A 343 -10.12 4.78 12.42
C ASP A 343 -9.20 4.56 13.63
N GLY A 344 -9.12 5.52 14.55
CA GLY A 344 -8.26 5.41 15.74
C GLY A 344 -6.77 5.46 15.41
N GLU A 345 -6.39 6.46 14.60
CA GLU A 345 -5.00 6.87 14.35
C GLU A 345 -4.08 5.76 13.82
N THR A 346 -4.60 4.80 13.04
CA THR A 346 -3.79 3.70 12.47
C THR A 346 -3.78 3.73 10.95
N THR A 347 -2.59 3.83 10.36
CA THR A 347 -2.39 3.74 8.91
C THR A 347 -1.35 2.68 8.58
N LEU A 348 -1.68 1.76 7.67
CA LEU A 348 -0.75 0.83 7.05
C LEU A 348 -0.47 1.27 5.62
N LEU A 349 0.79 1.36 5.22
CA LEU A 349 1.14 1.64 3.83
C LEU A 349 2.35 0.85 3.39
N GLY A 350 2.37 0.37 2.15
CA GLY A 350 3.41 -0.54 1.71
C GLY A 350 3.53 -0.72 0.21
N ALA A 351 4.65 -1.33 -0.17
CA ALA A 351 5.07 -1.59 -1.53
C ALA A 351 5.62 -3.03 -1.63
N SER A 352 4.74 -4.01 -1.51
CA SER A 352 5.12 -5.42 -1.47
C SER A 352 5.42 -5.96 -2.87
N PRO A 353 6.57 -6.64 -3.06
CA PRO A 353 6.90 -7.33 -4.30
C PRO A 353 6.18 -8.69 -4.44
N GLU A 354 5.69 -9.29 -3.35
CA GLU A 354 5.44 -10.72 -3.28
C GLU A 354 3.98 -11.07 -2.96
N LEU A 355 3.40 -11.94 -3.78
CA LEU A 355 2.07 -12.51 -3.57
C LEU A 355 2.16 -13.63 -2.54
N LEU A 356 1.30 -13.59 -1.51
CA LEU A 356 1.12 -14.72 -0.60
C LEU A 356 0.22 -15.77 -1.25
N VAL A 357 -1.03 -15.40 -1.53
CA VAL A 357 -2.01 -16.26 -2.17
C VAL A 357 -3.09 -15.44 -2.89
N ARG A 358 -3.46 -15.89 -4.08
CA ARG A 358 -4.60 -15.39 -4.83
C ARG A 358 -5.55 -16.55 -5.10
N VAL A 359 -6.85 -16.30 -4.95
CA VAL A 359 -7.92 -17.23 -5.31
C VAL A 359 -8.88 -16.50 -6.24
N GLU A 360 -9.00 -17.01 -7.47
CA GLU A 360 -9.98 -16.56 -8.46
C GLU A 360 -10.92 -17.74 -8.76
N GLY A 361 -12.18 -17.63 -8.34
CA GLY A 361 -13.17 -18.71 -8.31
C GLY A 361 -12.72 -19.92 -7.49
N ARG A 362 -12.24 -20.96 -8.18
CA ARG A 362 -11.72 -22.20 -7.56
C ARG A 362 -10.21 -22.33 -7.65
N ARG A 363 -9.54 -21.47 -8.41
CA ARG A 363 -8.10 -21.58 -8.66
C ARG A 363 -7.33 -20.81 -7.61
N ALA A 364 -6.54 -21.51 -6.79
CA ALA A 364 -5.59 -20.92 -5.86
C ALA A 364 -4.20 -20.84 -6.51
N LEU A 365 -3.49 -19.75 -6.29
CA LEU A 365 -2.16 -19.46 -6.82
C LEU A 365 -1.29 -18.83 -5.72
N THR A 366 -0.07 -19.31 -5.56
CA THR A 366 0.99 -18.63 -4.81
C THR A 366 2.19 -18.40 -5.72
N ARG A 367 2.96 -17.34 -5.45
CA ARG A 367 4.15 -16.97 -6.22
C ARG A 367 5.31 -16.68 -5.27
N PRO A 368 6.07 -17.72 -4.85
CA PRO A 368 7.31 -17.49 -4.13
C PRO A 368 8.31 -16.72 -5.00
N LEU A 369 8.98 -15.76 -4.37
CA LEU A 369 10.11 -15.01 -4.94
C LEU A 369 11.38 -15.35 -4.16
N ALA A 370 12.47 -15.59 -4.88
CA ALA A 370 13.79 -15.75 -4.26
C ALA A 370 14.88 -15.26 -5.21
N GLY A 371 16.07 -15.02 -4.67
CA GLY A 371 17.19 -14.48 -5.41
C GLY A 371 16.96 -13.05 -5.89
N THR A 372 18.00 -12.23 -5.77
CA THR A 372 17.93 -10.84 -6.19
C THR A 372 19.20 -10.45 -6.92
N ARG A 373 19.04 -9.76 -8.05
CA ARG A 373 20.11 -8.97 -8.67
C ARG A 373 19.60 -7.56 -8.95
N PRO A 374 20.47 -6.53 -8.89
CA PRO A 374 20.11 -5.21 -9.39
C PRO A 374 19.80 -5.28 -10.89
N ARG A 375 19.10 -4.28 -11.43
CA ARG A 375 19.00 -4.11 -12.89
C ARG A 375 20.34 -3.67 -13.46
N GLY A 376 20.66 -4.16 -14.65
CA GLY A 376 21.89 -3.81 -15.36
C GLY A 376 21.87 -2.36 -15.85
N ARG A 377 23.06 -1.80 -16.12
CA ARG A 377 23.23 -0.44 -16.65
C ARG A 377 22.79 -0.30 -18.12
N GLY A 378 22.52 -1.43 -18.78
CA GLY A 378 22.03 -1.56 -20.14
C GLY A 378 21.56 -2.99 -20.39
N GLU A 379 21.02 -3.29 -21.57
CA GLU A 379 20.41 -4.60 -21.86
C GLU A 379 21.40 -5.77 -21.76
N GLU A 380 22.64 -5.59 -22.21
CA GLU A 380 23.64 -6.67 -22.19
C GLU A 380 24.04 -7.05 -20.76
N ASP A 381 24.29 -6.03 -19.93
CA ASP A 381 24.57 -6.17 -18.50
C ASP A 381 23.37 -6.78 -17.75
N ASP A 382 22.15 -6.35 -18.07
CA ASP A 382 20.92 -6.90 -17.48
C ASP A 382 20.75 -8.39 -17.82
N ARG A 383 21.05 -8.79 -19.06
CA ARG A 383 21.06 -10.21 -19.47
C ARG A 383 22.21 -11.00 -18.84
N ALA A 384 23.34 -10.37 -18.56
CA ALA A 384 24.45 -11.02 -17.85
C ALA A 384 24.07 -11.30 -16.39
N LEU A 385 23.50 -10.33 -15.69
CA LEU A 385 22.98 -10.47 -14.33
C LEU A 385 21.84 -11.50 -14.25
N GLU A 386 20.98 -11.56 -15.26
CA GLU A 386 19.95 -12.61 -15.38
C GLU A 386 20.57 -14.01 -15.48
N ARG A 387 21.58 -14.19 -16.36
CA ARG A 387 22.28 -15.48 -16.50
C ARG A 387 23.01 -15.87 -15.22
N GLU A 388 23.62 -14.90 -14.54
CA GLU A 388 24.27 -15.12 -13.25
C GLU A 388 23.26 -15.59 -12.20
N LEU A 389 22.13 -14.89 -12.05
CA LEU A 389 21.07 -15.25 -11.11
C LEU A 389 20.50 -16.65 -11.38
N LEU A 390 20.27 -16.99 -12.66
CA LEU A 390 19.76 -18.30 -13.06
C LEU A 390 20.78 -19.43 -12.87
N ALA A 391 22.07 -19.12 -12.87
CA ALA A 391 23.15 -20.08 -12.69
C ALA A 391 23.60 -20.23 -11.23
N ASP A 392 23.24 -19.30 -10.35
CA ASP A 392 23.64 -19.30 -8.94
C ASP A 392 23.09 -20.53 -8.20
N PRO A 393 23.93 -21.49 -7.77
CA PRO A 393 23.47 -22.72 -7.15
C PRO A 393 22.81 -22.49 -5.79
N LYS A 394 23.21 -21.43 -5.06
CA LYS A 394 22.61 -21.08 -3.77
C LYS A 394 21.17 -20.62 -3.98
N GLU A 395 20.98 -19.64 -4.86
CA GLU A 395 19.67 -19.03 -5.12
C GLU A 395 18.68 -20.05 -5.70
N ARG A 396 19.15 -20.94 -6.59
CA ARG A 396 18.32 -22.02 -7.14
C ARG A 396 17.86 -23.01 -6.07
N ALA A 397 18.75 -23.39 -5.15
CA ALA A 397 18.42 -24.32 -4.08
C ALA A 397 17.38 -23.72 -3.12
N GLU A 398 17.60 -22.49 -2.69
CA GLU A 398 16.65 -21.74 -1.86
C GLU A 398 15.29 -21.58 -2.55
N HIS A 399 15.29 -21.19 -3.82
CA HIS A 399 14.05 -21.03 -4.59
C HIS A 399 13.29 -22.35 -4.75
N THR A 400 13.98 -23.46 -5.02
CA THR A 400 13.36 -24.79 -5.15
C THR A 400 12.66 -25.20 -3.86
N MET A 401 13.31 -24.98 -2.72
CA MET A 401 12.74 -25.26 -1.40
C MET A 401 11.44 -24.48 -1.15
N LEU A 402 11.41 -23.20 -1.54
CA LEU A 402 10.21 -22.36 -1.43
C LEU A 402 9.08 -22.80 -2.36
N VAL A 403 9.42 -23.25 -3.58
CA VAL A 403 8.44 -23.84 -4.51
C VAL A 403 7.82 -25.10 -3.91
N ASP A 404 8.62 -25.98 -3.33
CA ASP A 404 8.13 -27.20 -2.69
C ASP A 404 7.28 -26.91 -1.46
N LEU A 405 7.63 -25.88 -0.68
CA LEU A 405 6.76 -25.41 0.41
C LEU A 405 5.42 -24.91 -0.13
N GLY A 406 5.41 -24.11 -1.19
CA GLY A 406 4.17 -23.65 -1.84
C GLY A 406 3.31 -24.81 -2.37
N ARG A 407 3.93 -25.86 -2.90
CA ARG A 407 3.25 -27.10 -3.32
C ARG A 407 2.63 -27.84 -2.14
N ASN A 408 3.36 -27.95 -1.03
CA ASN A 408 2.87 -28.57 0.20
C ASN A 408 1.69 -27.77 0.77
N ASP A 409 1.83 -26.45 0.85
CA ASP A 409 0.81 -25.54 1.38
C ASP A 409 -0.50 -25.65 0.60
N LEU A 410 -0.46 -25.50 -0.73
CA LEU A 410 -1.65 -25.68 -1.58
C LEU A 410 -2.16 -27.13 -1.59
N GLY A 411 -1.27 -28.11 -1.47
CA GLY A 411 -1.63 -29.54 -1.41
C GLY A 411 -2.58 -29.89 -0.27
N ARG A 412 -2.60 -29.11 0.82
CA ARG A 412 -3.51 -29.30 1.96
C ARG A 412 -4.96 -28.93 1.69
N VAL A 413 -5.20 -28.09 0.69
CA VAL A 413 -6.53 -27.47 0.42
C VAL A 413 -7.01 -27.65 -1.01
N CYS A 414 -6.13 -28.05 -1.94
CA CYS A 414 -6.46 -28.32 -3.32
C CYS A 414 -6.81 -29.79 -3.56
N ARG A 415 -7.57 -30.06 -4.64
CA ARG A 415 -7.89 -31.41 -5.10
C ARG A 415 -6.58 -32.15 -5.45
N PRO A 416 -6.39 -33.39 -4.96
CA PRO A 416 -5.22 -34.19 -5.33
C PRO A 416 -5.00 -34.24 -6.85
N GLY A 417 -3.75 -34.09 -7.29
CA GLY A 417 -3.38 -34.07 -8.71
C GLY A 417 -3.59 -32.74 -9.46
N THR A 418 -4.18 -31.73 -8.83
CA THR A 418 -4.37 -30.41 -9.45
C THR A 418 -3.25 -29.41 -9.15
N VAL A 419 -2.48 -29.61 -8.07
CA VAL A 419 -1.37 -28.72 -7.70
C VAL A 419 -0.19 -28.89 -8.66
N ARG A 420 0.13 -27.83 -9.41
CA ARG A 420 1.16 -27.82 -10.45
C ARG A 420 2.02 -26.56 -10.34
N VAL A 421 3.29 -26.72 -10.71
CA VAL A 421 4.18 -25.58 -10.95
C VAL A 421 3.97 -25.15 -12.40
N GLU A 422 3.18 -24.10 -12.61
CA GLU A 422 2.85 -23.59 -13.95
C GLU A 422 4.01 -22.80 -14.56
N ARG A 423 4.80 -22.15 -13.72
CA ARG A 423 6.00 -21.41 -14.10
C ARG A 423 7.11 -21.70 -13.11
N PHE A 424 8.29 -22.06 -13.59
CA PHE A 424 9.42 -22.44 -12.74
C PHE A 424 10.65 -21.58 -13.01
N MET A 425 11.23 -21.01 -11.95
CA MET A 425 12.47 -20.20 -11.98
C MET A 425 12.55 -19.18 -13.12
N ALA A 426 11.45 -18.47 -13.40
CA ALA A 426 11.48 -17.41 -14.40
C ALA A 426 11.90 -16.10 -13.75
N VAL A 427 12.65 -15.28 -14.49
CA VAL A 427 13.12 -13.98 -13.99
C VAL A 427 12.04 -12.92 -14.16
N GLU A 428 11.56 -12.38 -13.04
CA GLU A 428 10.71 -11.18 -13.03
C GLU A 428 11.57 -9.94 -12.86
N ARG A 429 11.36 -8.96 -13.75
CA ARG A 429 12.08 -7.69 -13.74
C ARG A 429 11.19 -6.59 -13.16
N TYR A 430 11.72 -5.90 -12.16
CA TYR A 430 11.17 -4.69 -11.58
C TYR A 430 12.04 -3.49 -11.95
N SER A 431 11.66 -2.31 -11.49
CA SER A 431 12.35 -1.05 -11.85
C SER A 431 13.82 -1.02 -11.43
N HIS A 432 14.17 -1.66 -10.30
CA HIS A 432 15.53 -1.60 -9.73
C HIS A 432 16.17 -2.95 -9.47
N VAL A 433 15.38 -4.03 -9.47
CA VAL A 433 15.85 -5.39 -9.20
C VAL A 433 15.18 -6.41 -10.12
N MET A 434 15.75 -7.61 -10.19
CA MET A 434 15.12 -8.80 -10.76
C MET A 434 15.14 -9.96 -9.75
N HIS A 435 14.13 -10.82 -9.82
CA HIS A 435 13.94 -11.97 -8.91
C HIS A 435 13.67 -13.27 -9.67
N LEU A 436 14.08 -14.41 -9.12
CA LEU A 436 13.53 -15.70 -9.53
C LEU A 436 12.11 -15.80 -8.98
N ALA A 437 11.20 -16.28 -9.82
CA ALA A 437 9.79 -16.34 -9.51
C ALA A 437 9.18 -17.62 -10.08
N SER A 438 8.28 -18.24 -9.33
CA SER A 438 7.56 -19.44 -9.77
C SER A 438 6.09 -19.36 -9.41
N ASP A 439 5.24 -19.88 -10.29
CA ASP A 439 3.79 -19.92 -10.12
C ASP A 439 3.40 -21.34 -9.71
N VAL A 440 2.91 -21.49 -8.47
CA VAL A 440 2.34 -22.76 -7.99
C VAL A 440 0.84 -22.58 -7.86
N ALA A 441 0.07 -23.37 -8.61
CA ALA A 441 -1.37 -23.25 -8.66
C ALA A 441 -2.08 -24.59 -8.46
N GLY A 442 -3.31 -24.55 -7.98
CA GLY A 442 -4.16 -25.73 -7.82
C GLY A 442 -5.64 -25.37 -7.79
N GLU A 443 -6.50 -26.37 -7.95
CA GLU A 443 -7.95 -26.20 -7.83
C GLU A 443 -8.36 -26.56 -6.41
N LEU A 444 -9.01 -25.64 -5.70
CA LEU A 444 -9.47 -25.86 -4.33
C LEU A 444 -10.41 -27.08 -4.26
N ALA A 445 -10.26 -27.91 -3.22
CA ALA A 445 -11.11 -29.07 -2.96
C ALA A 445 -12.54 -28.68 -2.59
N GLU A 446 -13.50 -29.57 -2.86
CA GLU A 446 -14.89 -29.35 -2.47
C GLU A 446 -15.00 -29.04 -0.96
N GLY A 447 -15.85 -28.08 -0.60
CA GLY A 447 -15.98 -27.59 0.78
C GLY A 447 -14.86 -26.66 1.25
N ARG A 448 -13.80 -26.43 0.46
CA ARG A 448 -12.74 -25.44 0.76
C ARG A 448 -13.00 -24.10 0.10
N ASP A 449 -12.66 -23.02 0.77
CA ASP A 449 -12.79 -21.65 0.26
C ASP A 449 -11.44 -20.89 0.22
N ALA A 450 -11.50 -19.61 -0.17
CA ALA A 450 -10.32 -18.79 -0.30
C ALA A 450 -9.63 -18.49 1.04
N VAL A 451 -10.37 -18.49 2.15
CA VAL A 451 -9.81 -18.29 3.49
C VAL A 451 -9.04 -19.54 3.94
N ASP A 452 -9.47 -20.73 3.54
CA ASP A 452 -8.70 -21.97 3.75
C ASP A 452 -7.38 -21.93 2.99
N ALA A 453 -7.39 -21.44 1.75
CA ALA A 453 -6.18 -21.26 0.95
C ALA A 453 -5.21 -20.26 1.59
N LEU A 454 -5.74 -19.14 2.10
CA LEU A 454 -4.98 -18.17 2.85
C LEU A 454 -4.35 -18.79 4.10
N ALA A 455 -5.14 -19.47 4.94
CA ALA A 455 -4.64 -20.14 6.14
C ALA A 455 -3.56 -21.19 5.83
N ALA A 456 -3.74 -21.98 4.76
CA ALA A 456 -2.78 -23.00 4.37
C ALA A 456 -1.43 -22.43 3.89
N CYS A 457 -1.43 -21.27 3.23
CA CYS A 457 -0.21 -20.59 2.80
C CYS A 457 0.40 -19.69 3.88
N PHE A 458 -0.33 -19.37 4.94
CA PHE A 458 0.08 -18.39 5.94
C PHE A 458 1.01 -18.98 7.03
N PRO A 459 1.99 -18.22 7.52
CA PRO A 459 2.67 -17.11 6.84
C PRO A 459 3.61 -17.65 5.75
N ALA A 460 4.14 -16.74 4.93
CA ALA A 460 5.01 -17.13 3.82
C ALA A 460 6.32 -17.79 4.29
N GLY A 461 6.78 -18.79 3.53
CA GLY A 461 8.10 -19.41 3.73
C GLY A 461 9.26 -18.42 3.68
N THR A 462 9.16 -17.44 2.77
CA THR A 462 10.14 -16.35 2.58
C THR A 462 10.26 -15.42 3.78
N LEU A 463 9.31 -15.47 4.73
CA LEU A 463 9.29 -14.69 5.94
C LEU A 463 9.37 -15.55 7.21
N THR A 464 9.53 -16.85 7.08
CA THR A 464 9.67 -17.78 8.21
C THR A 464 10.95 -18.58 8.08
N GLY A 465 10.96 -19.54 7.16
CA GLY A 465 12.03 -20.50 6.96
C GLY A 465 11.46 -21.88 6.65
N ALA A 466 12.33 -22.88 6.68
CA ALA A 466 11.98 -24.25 6.36
C ALA A 466 12.75 -25.23 7.27
N PRO A 467 12.07 -26.20 7.93
CA PRO A 467 10.62 -26.36 8.04
C PRO A 467 9.92 -25.19 8.76
N LYS A 468 8.72 -24.81 8.29
CA LYS A 468 8.02 -23.57 8.68
C LYS A 468 7.84 -23.43 10.19
N VAL A 469 7.26 -24.44 10.86
CA VAL A 469 6.96 -24.39 12.31
C VAL A 469 8.23 -24.22 13.14
N ARG A 470 9.26 -25.04 12.89
CA ARG A 470 10.52 -24.97 13.64
C ARG A 470 11.25 -23.65 13.44
N ALA A 471 11.22 -23.09 12.23
CA ALA A 471 11.78 -21.78 11.96
C ALA A 471 11.06 -20.66 12.74
N MET A 472 9.73 -20.75 12.88
CA MET A 472 8.96 -19.79 13.68
C MET A 472 9.27 -19.87 15.18
N GLU A 473 9.49 -21.06 15.73
CA GLU A 473 9.94 -21.23 17.13
C GLU A 473 11.29 -20.55 17.37
N ILE A 474 12.23 -20.70 16.42
CA ILE A 474 13.54 -20.04 16.48
C ILE A 474 13.39 -18.52 16.37
N ILE A 475 12.50 -18.03 15.50
CA ILE A 475 12.17 -16.59 15.40
C ILE A 475 11.67 -16.07 16.75
N ASP A 476 10.72 -16.77 17.38
CA ASP A 476 10.16 -16.39 18.68
C ASP A 476 11.20 -16.36 19.80
N GLU A 477 12.26 -17.18 19.71
CA GLU A 477 13.38 -17.18 20.65
C GLU A 477 14.39 -16.04 20.39
N LEU A 478 14.59 -15.67 19.13
CA LEU A 478 15.66 -14.76 18.71
C LEU A 478 15.22 -13.31 18.51
N GLU A 479 13.94 -13.06 18.25
CA GLU A 479 13.40 -11.71 18.06
C GLU A 479 12.85 -11.11 19.37
N PRO A 480 13.11 -9.82 19.65
CA PRO A 480 12.76 -9.22 20.93
C PRO A 480 11.27 -8.85 21.08
N VAL A 481 10.52 -8.80 19.98
CA VAL A 481 9.13 -8.33 19.93
C VAL A 481 8.32 -9.13 18.92
N ALA A 482 7.01 -9.21 19.13
CA ALA A 482 6.09 -9.74 18.14
C ALA A 482 6.14 -8.91 16.83
N ARG A 483 5.91 -9.57 15.69
CA ARG A 483 6.05 -8.95 14.37
C ARG A 483 4.87 -8.07 13.97
N GLY A 484 3.69 -8.31 14.55
CA GLY A 484 2.49 -7.57 14.17
C GLY A 484 2.22 -7.73 12.67
N PRO A 485 1.98 -6.64 11.90
CA PRO A 485 1.78 -6.74 10.45
C PRO A 485 2.95 -7.35 9.68
N TYR A 486 4.21 -7.17 10.11
CA TYR A 486 5.37 -7.60 9.32
C TYR A 486 5.39 -9.11 9.08
N GLY A 487 5.48 -9.53 7.81
CA GLY A 487 5.45 -10.94 7.41
C GLY A 487 4.06 -11.58 7.49
N GLY A 488 3.03 -10.80 7.84
CA GLY A 488 1.63 -11.15 7.68
C GLY A 488 1.14 -10.97 6.24
N ALA A 489 -0.15 -10.69 6.07
CA ALA A 489 -0.82 -10.58 4.78
C ALA A 489 -1.61 -9.27 4.68
N VAL A 490 -1.60 -8.63 3.51
CA VAL A 490 -2.38 -7.42 3.21
C VAL A 490 -3.08 -7.60 1.86
N GLY A 491 -4.37 -7.25 1.79
CA GLY A 491 -5.14 -7.40 0.56
C GLY A 491 -6.65 -7.41 0.80
N TYR A 492 -7.38 -8.19 0.00
CA TYR A 492 -8.85 -8.23 0.06
C TYR A 492 -9.45 -9.64 -0.01
N LEU A 493 -10.66 -9.76 0.53
CA LEU A 493 -11.62 -10.85 0.30
C LEU A 493 -12.91 -10.25 -0.28
N GLY A 494 -13.26 -10.60 -1.51
CA GLY A 494 -14.41 -10.09 -2.25
C GLY A 494 -15.73 -10.72 -1.82
N TYR A 495 -16.85 -10.05 -2.15
CA TYR A 495 -18.19 -10.59 -1.92
C TYR A 495 -18.50 -11.87 -2.72
N ASP A 496 -17.81 -12.06 -3.85
CA ASP A 496 -17.82 -13.27 -4.67
C ASP A 496 -16.96 -14.40 -4.08
N GLY A 497 -16.17 -14.11 -3.05
CA GLY A 497 -15.26 -15.03 -2.38
C GLY A 497 -13.88 -15.12 -3.00
N ASP A 498 -13.59 -14.31 -4.02
CA ASP A 498 -12.23 -14.17 -4.56
C ASP A 498 -11.35 -13.44 -3.56
N LEU A 499 -10.05 -13.74 -3.59
CA LEU A 499 -9.10 -13.26 -2.60
C LEU A 499 -7.76 -12.94 -3.27
N ASP A 500 -7.13 -11.84 -2.87
CA ASP A 500 -5.79 -11.49 -3.32
C ASP A 500 -5.04 -10.86 -2.15
N MET A 501 -4.03 -11.57 -1.65
CA MET A 501 -3.25 -11.17 -0.49
C MET A 501 -1.77 -11.17 -0.85
N CYS A 502 -1.10 -10.05 -0.63
CA CYS A 502 0.36 -9.94 -0.68
C CYS A 502 0.97 -10.12 0.71
N ILE A 503 2.26 -10.41 0.75
CA ILE A 503 3.00 -10.46 2.01
C ILE A 503 3.23 -9.03 2.51
N ALA A 504 3.02 -8.79 3.80
CA ALA A 504 3.25 -7.51 4.45
C ALA A 504 4.75 -7.24 4.70
N ILE A 505 5.47 -6.93 3.62
CA ILE A 505 6.88 -6.49 3.61
C ILE A 505 7.01 -5.14 2.91
N ARG A 506 8.13 -4.45 3.13
CA ARG A 506 8.30 -3.03 2.70
C ARG A 506 7.09 -2.19 3.11
N THR A 507 6.66 -2.40 4.35
CA THR A 507 5.45 -1.85 4.93
C THR A 507 5.82 -0.92 6.08
N LEU A 508 5.22 0.26 6.09
CA LEU A 508 5.26 1.19 7.22
C LEU A 508 3.92 1.11 7.95
N VAL A 509 4.00 1.08 9.27
CA VAL A 509 2.85 1.13 10.17
C VAL A 509 2.92 2.41 10.95
N LEU A 510 1.86 3.22 10.89
CA LEU A 510 1.72 4.47 11.61
C LEU A 510 0.60 4.28 12.62
N HIS A 511 0.88 4.53 13.90
CA HIS A 511 -0.08 4.39 14.97
C HIS A 511 0.18 5.42 16.08
N ALA A 512 -0.81 6.26 16.39
CA ALA A 512 -0.78 7.18 17.53
C ALA A 512 0.53 7.98 17.68
N GLY A 513 0.96 8.64 16.60
CA GLY A 513 2.18 9.46 16.59
C GLY A 513 3.49 8.68 16.39
N ARG A 514 3.44 7.35 16.29
CA ARG A 514 4.60 6.46 16.11
C ARG A 514 4.59 5.79 14.75
N GLY A 515 5.75 5.62 14.15
CA GLY A 515 5.95 4.90 12.91
C GLY A 515 6.90 3.71 13.08
N PHE A 516 6.62 2.64 12.36
CA PHE A 516 7.38 1.39 12.40
C PHE A 516 7.71 0.93 10.97
N LEU A 517 8.96 0.51 10.74
CA LEU A 517 9.41 -0.15 9.52
C LEU A 517 10.22 -1.39 9.91
N GLN A 518 9.72 -2.58 9.59
CA GLN A 518 10.40 -3.84 9.91
C GLN A 518 10.98 -4.48 8.64
N VAL A 519 12.18 -5.02 8.77
CA VAL A 519 12.96 -5.62 7.67
C VAL A 519 13.67 -6.87 8.18
N GLY A 520 13.97 -7.80 7.28
CA GLY A 520 14.59 -9.06 7.64
C GLY A 520 15.45 -9.67 6.53
N ALA A 521 16.19 -10.70 6.91
CA ALA A 521 17.15 -11.40 6.07
C ALA A 521 17.05 -12.91 6.31
N GLY A 522 17.19 -13.69 5.23
CA GLY A 522 17.14 -15.14 5.27
C GLY A 522 18.50 -15.71 5.67
N VAL A 523 18.56 -16.42 6.78
CA VAL A 523 19.78 -17.05 7.29
C VAL A 523 19.84 -18.49 6.81
N VAL A 524 20.93 -18.82 6.13
CA VAL A 524 21.30 -20.19 5.72
C VAL A 524 22.65 -20.58 6.32
N ALA A 525 23.05 -21.84 6.19
CA ALA A 525 24.31 -22.35 6.74
C ALA A 525 25.54 -21.53 6.31
N GLY A 526 25.54 -21.04 5.06
CA GLY A 526 26.63 -20.24 4.47
C GLY A 526 26.49 -18.72 4.62
N SER A 527 25.49 -18.22 5.36
CA SER A 527 25.30 -16.78 5.58
C SER A 527 26.48 -16.13 6.29
N GLN A 528 26.79 -14.88 5.92
CA GLN A 528 27.77 -14.05 6.61
C GLN A 528 27.01 -13.05 7.50
N PRO A 529 27.15 -13.07 8.84
CA PRO A 529 26.35 -12.22 9.73
C PRO A 529 26.34 -10.73 9.37
N GLU A 530 27.50 -10.19 9.00
CA GLU A 530 27.67 -8.80 8.56
C GLU A 530 26.97 -8.53 7.21
N GLY A 531 26.94 -9.53 6.33
CA GLY A 531 26.21 -9.47 5.07
C GLY A 531 24.70 -9.44 5.27
N GLU A 532 24.17 -10.28 6.16
CA GLU A 532 22.74 -10.29 6.50
C GLU A 532 22.30 -8.96 7.13
N TRP A 533 23.15 -8.37 7.98
CA TRP A 533 22.92 -7.03 8.50
C TRP A 533 22.84 -5.99 7.37
N ALA A 534 23.83 -5.96 6.47
CA ALA A 534 23.85 -5.03 5.35
C ALA A 534 22.65 -5.21 4.42
N GLU A 535 22.15 -6.44 4.25
CA GLU A 535 20.93 -6.72 3.50
C GLU A 535 19.69 -6.10 4.16
N THR A 536 19.55 -6.20 5.50
CA THR A 536 18.45 -5.52 6.19
C THR A 536 18.51 -4.00 6.02
N GLU A 537 19.70 -3.37 6.02
CA GLU A 537 19.87 -1.95 5.74
C GLU A 537 19.47 -1.60 4.29
N ALA A 538 19.88 -2.42 3.33
CA ALA A 538 19.52 -2.25 1.92
C ALA A 538 17.99 -2.34 1.72
N LYS A 539 17.33 -3.29 2.39
CA LYS A 539 15.87 -3.45 2.37
C LYS A 539 15.13 -2.28 3.04
N ALA A 540 15.70 -1.69 4.09
CA ALA A 540 15.11 -0.53 4.77
C ALA A 540 15.23 0.77 3.97
N ARG A 541 16.27 0.90 3.13
CA ARG A 541 16.64 2.13 2.42
C ARG A 541 15.48 2.79 1.67
N SER A 542 14.67 2.01 0.94
CA SER A 542 13.54 2.56 0.18
C SER A 542 12.47 3.18 1.07
N GLY A 543 12.13 2.51 2.18
CA GLY A 543 11.19 3.03 3.17
C GLY A 543 11.71 4.29 3.87
N LEU A 544 12.99 4.27 4.29
CA LEU A 544 13.64 5.42 4.91
C LEU A 544 13.77 6.62 3.97
N ARG A 545 14.04 6.39 2.68
CA ARG A 545 14.09 7.45 1.67
C ARG A 545 12.71 8.05 1.39
N ALA A 546 11.67 7.22 1.33
CA ALA A 546 10.29 7.70 1.21
C ALA A 546 9.90 8.57 2.41
N LEU A 547 10.30 8.15 3.61
CA LEU A 547 10.09 8.87 4.85
C LEU A 547 10.80 10.23 4.87
N ALA A 548 12.08 10.29 4.50
CA ALA A 548 12.82 11.54 4.38
C ALA A 548 12.20 12.50 3.34
N LEU A 549 11.78 11.97 2.18
CA LEU A 549 11.15 12.73 1.11
C LEU A 549 9.80 13.32 1.54
N ALA A 550 8.95 12.55 2.21
CA ALA A 550 7.67 13.02 2.71
C ALA A 550 7.83 14.02 3.87
N ALA A 551 8.80 13.80 4.77
CA ALA A 551 9.08 14.72 5.86
C ALA A 551 9.59 16.09 5.37
N ALA A 552 10.23 16.15 4.19
CA ALA A 552 10.72 17.37 3.55
C ALA A 552 9.65 18.18 2.82
N LEU A 553 8.41 17.70 2.79
CA LEU A 553 7.30 18.39 2.13
C LEU A 553 7.10 19.80 2.69
N GLY A 554 6.93 20.79 1.81
CA GLY A 554 6.70 22.19 2.19
C GLY A 554 7.93 22.94 2.74
N LYS A 555 9.07 22.26 2.94
CA LYS A 555 10.32 22.89 3.43
C LYS A 555 11.25 23.37 2.31
N ALA A 556 11.05 22.87 1.08
CA ALA A 556 11.84 23.30 -0.07
C ALA A 556 11.37 24.66 -0.61
N PRO A 557 12.26 25.55 -1.04
CA PRO A 557 11.88 26.84 -1.60
C PRO A 557 10.99 26.64 -2.84
N SER A 558 9.98 27.50 -2.99
CA SER A 558 9.03 27.51 -4.11
C SER A 558 9.63 27.99 -5.43
N ARG A 559 10.90 28.41 -5.42
CA ARG A 559 11.64 28.87 -6.61
C ARG A 559 12.62 27.80 -7.08
N LEU A 560 12.84 27.78 -8.40
CA LEU A 560 13.98 27.05 -8.98
C LEU A 560 15.27 27.65 -8.43
N PRO A 561 16.32 26.84 -8.19
CA PRO A 561 17.65 27.40 -7.89
C PRO A 561 18.08 28.31 -9.03
N ASP A 562 18.75 29.42 -8.71
CA ASP A 562 19.33 30.29 -9.72
C ASP A 562 20.34 29.48 -10.56
N GLU A 563 20.38 29.73 -11.86
CA GLU A 563 21.34 29.12 -12.78
C GLU A 563 22.77 29.35 -12.23
N PRO A 564 23.61 28.30 -12.13
CA PRO A 564 24.98 28.46 -11.67
C PRO A 564 25.76 29.29 -12.70
N GLY A 565 25.84 30.60 -12.47
CA GLY A 565 26.62 31.53 -13.30
C GLY A 565 26.01 32.91 -13.54
N SER A 566 24.75 33.16 -13.22
CA SER A 566 24.18 34.52 -13.36
C SER A 566 24.35 35.33 -12.08
N ALA A 567 25.49 36.03 -11.94
CA ALA A 567 25.62 37.08 -10.94
C ALA A 567 24.52 38.16 -11.12
N PRO A 568 24.00 38.77 -10.05
CA PRO A 568 22.90 39.73 -10.16
C PRO A 568 23.35 40.98 -10.94
N ALA A 569 22.63 41.31 -12.00
CA ALA A 569 22.85 42.48 -12.85
C ALA A 569 22.42 43.80 -12.17
N ALA A 570 22.88 44.07 -10.95
CA ALA A 570 22.51 45.26 -10.18
C ALA A 570 23.74 45.95 -9.58
N ALA A 571 24.66 46.40 -10.44
CA ALA A 571 25.68 47.39 -10.06
C ALA A 571 26.27 48.11 -11.29
N ARG A 572 25.45 48.71 -12.14
CA ARG A 572 25.91 49.76 -13.08
C ARG A 572 24.84 50.83 -13.29
N VAL A 573 24.72 51.73 -12.32
CA VAL A 573 24.22 53.08 -12.58
C VAL A 573 25.23 54.06 -12.02
N ALA A 574 26.14 54.50 -12.90
CA ALA A 574 26.85 55.77 -12.76
C ALA A 574 27.29 56.24 -14.15
N GLY A 575 26.54 57.21 -14.68
CA GLY A 575 27.01 58.30 -15.55
C GLY A 575 27.71 57.97 -16.87
N GLY A 576 27.06 58.31 -17.99
CA GLY A 576 27.76 58.52 -19.26
C GLY A 576 26.85 58.63 -20.47
N ARG A 577 26.29 59.83 -20.73
CA ARG A 577 25.64 60.17 -21.99
C ARG A 577 26.61 60.01 -23.17
N ARG A 578 26.19 59.33 -24.23
CA ARG A 578 26.29 59.78 -25.65
C ARG A 578 25.49 58.81 -26.53
N GLY A 579 24.57 59.36 -27.33
CA GLY A 579 23.57 58.59 -28.07
C GLY A 579 24.03 58.05 -29.43
N LEU A 580 23.13 57.31 -30.08
CA LEU A 580 22.70 57.51 -31.48
C LEU A 580 21.62 56.46 -31.86
N ALA A 581 20.50 57.01 -32.37
CA ALA A 581 19.59 56.54 -33.43
C ALA A 581 19.07 55.08 -33.53
N ALA A 582 17.75 54.97 -33.32
CA ALA A 582 16.69 54.46 -34.21
C ALA A 582 16.80 53.08 -34.91
N GLY A 583 15.77 52.25 -34.66
CA GLY A 583 14.97 51.63 -35.74
C GLY A 583 14.83 50.10 -35.75
N GLY A 584 13.58 49.61 -35.62
CA GLY A 584 13.14 48.32 -36.21
C GLY A 584 12.55 47.28 -35.23
N PRO A 585 11.31 46.79 -35.45
CA PRO A 585 10.58 45.98 -34.47
C PRO A 585 10.75 44.46 -34.62
N ALA A 586 10.31 43.79 -33.56
CA ALA A 586 10.25 42.35 -33.32
C ALA A 586 9.64 41.50 -34.45
N ALA A 587 10.15 40.28 -34.59
CA ALA A 587 9.51 39.19 -35.32
C ALA A 587 9.48 37.93 -34.44
N GLY A 588 8.27 37.45 -34.20
CA GLY A 588 7.98 36.19 -33.52
C GLY A 588 8.31 34.98 -34.38
N TRP A 589 8.57 33.86 -33.71
CA TRP A 589 8.88 32.58 -34.35
C TRP A 589 7.60 31.75 -34.53
N ALA A 590 7.26 31.47 -35.78
CA ALA A 590 6.41 30.35 -36.20
C ALA A 590 7.29 29.32 -36.95
N PRO A 591 6.94 28.02 -36.94
CA PRO A 591 7.79 26.97 -37.49
C PRO A 591 7.56 26.81 -39.00
N ALA A 592 8.64 26.77 -39.78
CA ALA A 592 8.61 26.43 -41.20
C ALA A 592 9.32 25.10 -41.43
N GLY A 593 8.64 24.21 -42.17
CA GLY A 593 9.19 22.96 -42.65
C GLY A 593 10.25 23.14 -43.75
N GLY A 594 10.90 22.02 -44.08
CA GLY A 594 11.87 21.92 -45.17
C GLY A 594 11.94 20.47 -45.67
N SER A 595 11.51 20.32 -46.92
CA SER A 595 11.35 19.15 -47.78
C SER A 595 12.64 18.38 -48.16
N GLY A 596 12.47 17.10 -48.51
CA GLY A 596 13.37 16.34 -49.41
C GLY A 596 12.77 14.95 -49.79
N PRO A 597 12.98 14.41 -51.01
CA PRO A 597 11.94 13.68 -51.74
C PRO A 597 12.24 12.18 -51.95
N ILE A 598 11.21 11.32 -52.06
CA ILE A 598 11.30 10.00 -52.75
C ILE A 598 9.96 9.66 -53.43
N ALA A 599 10.07 9.11 -54.65
CA ALA A 599 9.05 8.90 -55.68
C ALA A 599 7.99 7.80 -55.41
N GLU A 600 6.86 7.92 -56.12
CA GLU A 600 5.71 6.99 -56.18
C GLU A 600 6.04 5.61 -56.82
N PRO A 601 5.13 4.61 -56.68
CA PRO A 601 4.11 4.46 -57.72
C PRO A 601 2.68 4.09 -57.24
N ALA A 602 1.70 4.70 -57.93
CA ALA A 602 0.40 4.21 -58.43
C ALA A 602 -0.59 3.41 -57.53
N ALA A 603 -1.80 3.97 -57.44
CA ALA A 603 -3.03 3.41 -56.88
C ALA A 603 -3.73 2.38 -57.82
N PRO A 604 -4.81 1.74 -57.32
CA PRO A 604 -6.11 1.97 -57.97
C PRO A 604 -7.23 2.35 -56.99
N GLY A 605 -8.24 3.01 -57.56
CA GLY A 605 -9.31 3.78 -56.91
C GLY A 605 -10.52 3.01 -56.34
N PRO A 606 -11.69 3.67 -56.19
CA PRO A 606 -12.50 3.62 -54.97
C PRO A 606 -13.84 2.87 -55.10
N VAL A 607 -14.47 2.53 -53.97
CA VAL A 607 -15.92 2.30 -53.89
C VAL A 607 -16.49 2.90 -52.60
N ALA A 608 -17.69 3.45 -52.75
CA ALA A 608 -18.42 4.41 -51.93
C ALA A 608 -19.27 3.83 -50.78
N GLY A 609 -19.77 4.76 -49.95
CA GLY A 609 -20.97 4.65 -49.11
C GLY A 609 -20.65 4.48 -47.62
N GLY A 610 -21.07 5.33 -46.68
CA GLY A 610 -22.13 6.34 -46.66
C GLY A 610 -22.83 6.25 -45.29
N ALA A 611 -23.09 7.43 -44.69
CA ALA A 611 -24.06 7.74 -43.64
C ALA A 611 -23.49 8.18 -42.27
N ALA A 612 -23.93 9.38 -41.89
CA ALA A 612 -23.64 10.10 -40.66
C ALA A 612 -24.67 9.79 -39.55
N ALA A 613 -24.27 9.95 -38.29
CA ALA A 613 -25.17 10.22 -37.17
C ALA A 613 -24.43 11.01 -36.06
N GLY A 614 -25.11 12.00 -35.48
CA GLY A 614 -24.59 12.97 -34.51
C GLY A 614 -24.49 12.48 -33.04
N PRO A 615 -24.31 13.41 -32.08
CA PRO A 615 -23.74 13.10 -30.76
C PRO A 615 -24.77 12.48 -29.80
N ALA A 616 -24.35 11.45 -29.06
CA ALA A 616 -25.19 10.75 -28.08
C ALA A 616 -24.94 11.22 -26.65
N ALA A 617 -26.03 11.50 -25.94
CA ALA A 617 -26.11 11.81 -24.53
C ALA A 617 -25.88 10.57 -23.64
N ALA A 618 -25.50 10.83 -22.38
CA ALA A 618 -25.28 9.82 -21.35
C ALA A 618 -26.51 8.91 -21.15
N ALA A 619 -26.30 7.58 -21.24
CA ALA A 619 -27.33 6.58 -21.05
C ALA A 619 -26.89 5.53 -20.01
N VAL A 620 -27.75 5.28 -19.03
CA VAL A 620 -27.70 4.14 -18.11
C VAL A 620 -28.13 2.91 -18.90
N VAL A 621 -27.22 1.93 -19.07
CA VAL A 621 -27.49 0.73 -19.86
C VAL A 621 -28.13 -0.35 -18.98
N ALA A 622 -29.38 -0.71 -19.30
CA ALA A 622 -30.02 -1.96 -18.90
C ALA A 622 -30.05 -2.89 -20.13
N ALA A 623 -29.54 -4.10 -20.01
CA ALA A 623 -29.50 -5.08 -21.09
C ALA A 623 -30.72 -6.02 -21.00
N GLU A 624 -31.56 -6.02 -22.04
CA GLU A 624 -32.64 -6.99 -22.24
C GLU A 624 -32.16 -8.10 -23.16
N GLY A 625 -32.44 -9.36 -22.79
CA GLY A 625 -32.22 -10.54 -23.62
C GLY A 625 -33.55 -11.06 -24.14
N GLU A 626 -33.69 -11.18 -25.46
CA GLU A 626 -34.82 -11.82 -26.11
C GLU A 626 -34.71 -13.35 -26.00
N GLY A 627 -35.75 -13.97 -25.45
CA GLY A 627 -35.96 -15.42 -25.47
C GLY A 627 -36.82 -15.81 -26.66
N GLY A 628 -36.36 -16.82 -27.40
CA GLY A 628 -37.15 -17.54 -28.40
C GLY A 628 -37.07 -19.04 -28.15
N GLY A 629 -38.17 -19.64 -27.68
CA GLY A 629 -38.56 -21.03 -27.95
C GLY A 629 -39.88 -21.02 -28.74
N PRO A 630 -40.42 -22.16 -29.21
CA PRO A 630 -40.18 -23.52 -28.71
C PRO A 630 -40.02 -24.63 -29.79
N ALA A 631 -39.36 -25.74 -29.43
CA ALA A 631 -39.71 -27.14 -29.71
C ALA A 631 -38.78 -28.06 -28.92
#